data_AF-A0A3B0FZL3-F1
#
_entry.id   AF-A0A3B0FZL3-F1
#
_cell.length_a   1.000
_cell.length_b   1.000
_cell.length_c   1.000
_cell.angle_alpha   90.00
_cell.angle_beta   90.00
_cell.angle_gamma   90.00
#
_symmetry.space_group_name_H-M   'P 1'
#
loop_
_entity.id
_entity.type
_entity.pdbx_description
1 polymer ?
#
loop_
_entity_poly.entity_id
_entity_poly.type
_entity_poly.pdbx_seq_one_letter_code
_entity_poly.pdbx_strand_id
1 'polypeptide(L)'
;MHREMDARDDLPATVQNSNPDLPSDFRLLTDDAGVKYFAAESEDFTRACIAVYPVDEPDQWAIGCSEGITGDREVVTVGHTGQPTAKLVTTGFDTSALESAGWRKIHDNVLIGGA
;
A
#
# COMPACT_ATOMS: atom_id res chain seq x y z
N MET A 1 -12.57 24.35 -6.42
CA MET A 1 -12.27 23.22 -7.33
C MET A 1 -12.54 21.95 -6.54
N HIS A 2 -13.60 21.22 -6.88
CA HIS A 2 -13.99 19.98 -6.23
C HIS A 2 -13.23 18.86 -6.93
N ARG A 3 -12.29 18.18 -6.25
CA ARG A 3 -11.74 16.93 -6.77
C ARG A 3 -12.87 15.92 -6.65
N GLU A 4 -13.49 15.60 -7.77
CA GLU A 4 -14.35 14.44 -7.90
C GLU A 4 -13.49 13.24 -7.48
N MET A 5 -13.81 12.63 -6.34
CA MET A 5 -13.21 11.36 -5.98
C MET A 5 -13.80 10.35 -6.96
N ASP A 6 -13.12 10.15 -8.07
CA ASP A 6 -13.47 9.12 -9.03
C ASP A 6 -13.55 7.79 -8.28
N ALA A 7 -14.48 6.91 -8.63
CA ALA A 7 -14.56 5.53 -8.11
C ALA A 7 -13.27 4.69 -8.34
N ARG A 8 -12.27 5.29 -8.98
CA ARG A 8 -10.91 4.82 -9.18
C ARG A 8 -10.02 5.01 -7.94
N ASP A 9 -10.38 5.89 -7.02
CA ASP A 9 -9.65 6.16 -5.77
C ASP A 9 -10.10 5.23 -4.63
N ASP A 10 -11.22 4.53 -4.81
CA ASP A 10 -11.69 3.50 -3.90
C ASP A 10 -10.99 2.17 -4.14
N LEU A 11 -10.78 1.41 -3.06
CA LEU A 11 -10.27 0.05 -3.17
C LEU A 11 -11.29 -0.81 -3.96
N PRO A 12 -10.88 -1.52 -5.02
CA PRO A 12 -11.80 -2.29 -5.84
C PRO A 12 -12.61 -3.33 -5.05
N ALA A 13 -13.90 -3.48 -5.37
CA ALA A 13 -14.79 -4.39 -4.67
C ALA A 13 -14.32 -5.85 -4.68
N THR A 14 -13.58 -6.27 -5.72
CA THR A 14 -12.95 -7.61 -5.77
C THR A 14 -12.00 -7.84 -4.60
N VAL A 15 -11.23 -6.83 -4.20
CA VAL A 15 -10.33 -6.90 -3.05
C VAL A 15 -11.13 -6.90 -1.75
N GLN A 16 -12.10 -5.99 -1.61
CA GLN A 16 -12.95 -5.91 -0.40
C GLN A 16 -13.72 -7.21 -0.14
N ASN A 17 -14.31 -7.81 -1.19
CA ASN A 17 -15.08 -9.05 -1.07
C ASN A 17 -14.22 -10.28 -0.78
N SER A 18 -12.92 -10.22 -1.07
CA SER A 18 -12.00 -11.34 -0.83
C SER A 18 -11.66 -11.52 0.65
N ASN A 19 -11.73 -10.44 1.44
CA ASN A 19 -11.38 -10.45 2.85
C ASN A 19 -12.26 -9.45 3.62
N PRO A 20 -13.32 -9.90 4.29
CA PRO A 20 -14.25 -9.04 5.02
C PRO A 20 -13.63 -8.42 6.30
N ASP A 21 -12.48 -8.91 6.76
CA ASP A 21 -11.74 -8.37 7.92
C ASP A 21 -10.79 -7.22 7.56
N LEU A 22 -10.83 -6.76 6.31
CA LEU A 22 -10.09 -5.59 5.87
C LEU A 22 -10.73 -4.31 6.42
N PRO A 23 -9.93 -3.30 6.81
CA PRO A 23 -10.46 -1.98 7.10
C PRO A 23 -11.30 -1.45 5.93
N SER A 24 -12.39 -0.75 6.22
CA SER A 24 -13.21 -0.07 5.19
C SER A 24 -12.52 1.16 4.60
N ASP A 25 -11.61 1.76 5.36
CA ASP A 25 -11.08 3.10 5.10
C ASP A 25 -9.78 3.10 4.28
N PHE A 26 -9.69 2.22 3.28
CA PHE A 26 -8.60 2.27 2.32
C PHE A 26 -8.66 3.56 1.51
N ARG A 27 -7.50 4.20 1.37
CA ARG A 27 -7.33 5.40 0.56
C ARG A 27 -6.23 5.15 -0.45
N LEU A 28 -6.44 5.62 -1.68
CA LEU A 28 -5.37 5.66 -2.67
C LEU A 28 -4.26 6.60 -2.17
N LEU A 29 -3.04 6.07 -2.04
CA LEU A 29 -1.86 6.85 -1.71
C LEU A 29 -1.18 7.38 -2.97
N THR A 30 -1.02 6.52 -3.97
CA THR A 30 -0.35 6.87 -5.24
C THR A 30 -0.63 5.84 -6.32
N ASP A 31 -0.33 6.22 -7.57
CA ASP A 31 -0.23 5.34 -8.72
C ASP A 31 1.20 5.39 -9.29
N ASP A 32 1.73 4.23 -9.67
CA ASP A 32 3.03 4.12 -10.33
C ASP A 32 2.98 2.98 -11.34
N ALA A 33 3.35 3.28 -12.59
CA ALA A 33 3.46 2.31 -13.69
C ALA A 33 2.21 1.41 -13.89
N GLY A 34 1.00 1.96 -13.77
CA GLY A 34 -0.25 1.20 -13.93
C GLY A 34 -0.65 0.36 -12.71
N VAL A 35 0.06 0.52 -11.59
CA VAL A 35 -0.27 -0.11 -10.31
C VAL A 35 -0.75 0.96 -9.33
N LYS A 36 -1.86 0.67 -8.65
CA LYS A 36 -2.42 1.53 -7.60
C LYS A 36 -2.06 1.00 -6.22
N TYR A 37 -1.67 1.91 -5.34
CA TYR A 37 -1.25 1.60 -3.98
C TYR A 37 -2.22 2.26 -3.02
N PHE A 38 -2.98 1.43 -2.30
CA PHE A 38 -3.92 1.87 -1.29
C PHE A 38 -3.38 1.53 0.09
N ALA A 39 -3.72 2.34 1.09
CA ALA A 39 -3.46 1.99 2.47
C ALA A 39 -4.66 2.28 3.36
N ALA A 40 -4.77 1.51 4.44
CA ALA A 40 -5.68 1.77 5.53
C ALA A 40 -4.92 1.64 6.85
N GLU A 41 -5.39 2.35 7.86
CA GLU A 41 -4.80 2.39 9.19
C GLU A 41 -5.93 2.36 10.22
N SER A 42 -5.69 1.69 11.36
CA SER A 42 -6.61 1.71 12.49
C SER A 42 -6.53 3.04 13.23
N GLU A 43 -7.62 3.45 13.89
CA GLU A 43 -7.69 4.72 14.63
C GLU A 43 -6.62 4.86 15.74
N ASP A 44 -6.15 3.73 16.27
CA ASP A 44 -5.12 3.67 17.30
C ASP A 44 -3.69 3.56 16.74
N PHE A 45 -3.52 3.60 15.41
CA PHE A 45 -2.24 3.47 14.69
C PHE A 45 -1.50 2.16 14.95
N THR A 46 -2.14 1.16 15.56
CA THR A 46 -1.49 -0.13 15.86
C THR A 46 -1.59 -1.13 14.71
N ARG A 47 -2.48 -0.90 13.75
CA ARG A 47 -2.64 -1.72 12.54
C ARG A 47 -2.61 -0.85 11.30
N ALA A 48 -1.88 -1.28 10.29
CA ALA A 48 -1.92 -0.68 8.97
C ALA A 48 -1.80 -1.74 7.89
N CYS A 49 -2.50 -1.50 6.79
CA CYS A 49 -2.60 -2.39 5.65
C CYS A 49 -2.20 -1.64 4.38
N ILE A 50 -1.53 -2.34 3.46
CA ILE A 50 -1.28 -1.87 2.10
C ILE A 50 -1.94 -2.85 1.12
N ALA A 51 -2.64 -2.31 0.13
CA ALA A 51 -3.17 -3.05 -0.99
C ALA A 51 -2.53 -2.55 -2.30
N VAL A 52 -2.06 -3.48 -3.11
CA VAL A 52 -1.43 -3.22 -4.40
C VAL A 52 -2.34 -3.79 -5.47
N TYR A 53 -2.76 -2.95 -6.40
CA TYR A 53 -3.72 -3.30 -7.44
C TYR A 53 -3.19 -2.95 -8.82
N PRO A 54 -2.72 -3.94 -9.60
CA PRO A 54 -2.36 -3.75 -11.00
C PRO A 54 -3.62 -3.51 -11.82
N VAL A 55 -3.68 -2.39 -12.54
CA VAL A 55 -4.85 -2.04 -13.36
C VAL A 55 -4.98 -2.97 -14.57
N ASP A 56 -3.86 -3.37 -15.17
CA ASP A 56 -3.83 -4.23 -16.36
C ASP A 56 -3.96 -5.73 -16.02
N GLU A 57 -3.64 -6.12 -14.79
CA GLU A 57 -3.71 -7.51 -14.29
C GLU A 57 -4.47 -7.57 -12.95
N PRO A 58 -5.79 -7.27 -12.96
CA PRO A 58 -6.59 -7.06 -11.76
C PRO A 58 -6.83 -8.34 -10.94
N ASP A 59 -6.37 -9.51 -11.39
CA ASP A 59 -6.42 -10.76 -10.64
C ASP A 59 -5.16 -10.98 -9.78
N GLN A 60 -4.10 -10.19 -9.98
CA GLN A 60 -2.83 -10.33 -9.28
C GLN A 60 -2.64 -9.28 -8.17
N TRP A 61 -3.73 -8.74 -7.64
CA TRP A 61 -3.65 -7.83 -6.52
C TRP A 61 -3.05 -8.53 -5.30
N ALA A 62 -2.40 -7.75 -4.44
CA ALA A 62 -1.82 -8.23 -3.19
C ALA A 62 -2.24 -7.32 -2.03
N ILE A 63 -2.42 -7.91 -0.86
CA ILE A 63 -2.70 -7.18 0.36
C ILE A 63 -1.89 -7.71 1.52
N GLY A 64 -1.46 -6.82 2.38
CA GLY A 64 -0.73 -7.19 3.59
C GLY A 64 -1.00 -6.18 4.68
N CYS A 65 -1.19 -6.70 5.88
CA CYS A 65 -1.44 -5.93 7.08
C CYS A 65 -0.36 -6.25 8.11
N SER A 66 0.01 -5.24 8.89
CA SER A 66 0.77 -5.42 10.12
C SER A 66 -0.08 -4.98 11.28
N GLU A 67 0.14 -5.65 12.41
CA GLU A 67 -0.48 -5.32 13.70
C GLU A 67 0.61 -5.00 14.73
N GLY A 68 0.22 -4.47 15.89
CA GLY A 68 1.13 -4.11 16.98
C GLY A 68 2.19 -3.08 16.57
N ILE A 69 1.83 -2.15 15.69
CA ILE A 69 2.71 -1.04 15.28
C ILE A 69 2.97 -0.14 16.48
N THR A 70 4.24 0.03 16.79
CA THR A 70 4.74 0.90 17.87
C THR A 70 5.97 1.64 17.35
N GLY A 71 5.95 2.98 17.41
CA GLY A 71 7.02 3.83 16.91
C GLY A 71 7.18 3.83 15.38
N ASP A 72 8.26 4.47 14.91
CA ASP A 72 8.57 4.58 13.49
C ASP A 72 9.27 3.32 12.97
N ARG A 73 8.64 2.59 12.05
CA ARG A 73 9.16 1.32 11.54
C ARG A 73 8.69 0.96 10.13
N GLU A 74 9.37 0.00 9.52
CA GLU A 74 8.82 -0.75 8.41
C GLU A 74 7.56 -1.49 8.84
N VAL A 75 6.48 -1.32 8.08
CA VAL A 75 5.16 -1.78 8.49
C VAL A 75 4.86 -3.12 7.81
N VAL A 76 4.90 -3.18 6.48
CA VAL A 76 4.58 -4.40 5.73
C VAL A 76 5.39 -4.44 4.44
N THR A 77 5.85 -5.63 4.04
CA THR A 77 6.29 -5.89 2.66
C THR A 77 5.30 -6.85 2.00
N VAL A 78 4.71 -6.44 0.88
CA VAL A 78 3.84 -7.28 0.05
C VAL A 78 4.48 -7.51 -1.30
N GLY A 79 4.35 -8.72 -1.81
CA GLY A 79 4.83 -9.07 -3.14
C GLY A 79 3.92 -10.13 -3.74
N HIS A 80 3.73 -10.05 -5.04
CA HIS A 80 3.16 -11.11 -5.85
C HIS A 80 4.21 -11.52 -6.89
N THR A 81 4.31 -12.81 -7.21
CA THR A 81 5.24 -13.30 -8.23
C THR A 81 4.98 -12.58 -9.55
N GLY A 82 6.01 -11.92 -10.11
CA GLY A 82 5.91 -11.15 -11.36
C GLY A 82 5.64 -9.65 -11.18
N GLN A 83 5.46 -9.16 -9.96
CA GLN A 83 5.27 -7.73 -9.67
C GLN A 83 6.33 -7.18 -8.71
N PRO A 84 6.63 -5.87 -8.77
CA PRO A 84 7.52 -5.24 -7.80
C PRO A 84 6.96 -5.39 -6.38
N THR A 85 7.82 -5.75 -5.44
CA THR A 85 7.44 -5.81 -4.03
C THR A 85 7.19 -4.39 -3.53
N ALA A 86 6.08 -4.16 -2.84
CA ALA A 86 5.77 -2.89 -2.20
C ALA A 86 6.06 -2.96 -0.71
N LYS A 87 6.57 -1.87 -0.16
CA LYS A 87 6.85 -1.70 1.27
C LYS A 87 6.10 -0.48 1.79
N LEU A 88 5.32 -0.69 2.85
CA LEU A 88 4.67 0.37 3.61
C LEU A 88 5.56 0.75 4.80
N VAL A 89 5.77 2.04 5.00
CA VAL A 89 6.51 2.61 6.16
C VAL A 89 5.66 3.64 6.89
N THR A 90 5.87 3.81 8.19
CA THR A 90 5.20 4.85 8.97
C THR A 90 5.61 6.24 8.49
N THR A 91 4.73 7.22 8.72
CA THR A 91 5.03 8.62 8.41
C THR A 91 6.23 9.10 9.22
N GLY A 92 7.19 9.76 8.55
CA GLY A 92 8.41 10.25 9.20
C GLY A 92 9.53 9.22 9.31
N PHE A 93 9.32 7.98 8.89
CA PHE A 93 10.38 6.97 8.82
C PHE A 93 11.48 7.40 7.83
N ASP A 94 12.74 7.36 8.27
CA ASP A 94 13.88 7.61 7.39
C ASP A 94 14.03 6.46 6.40
N THR A 95 13.86 6.78 5.12
CA THR A 95 13.88 5.80 4.03
C THR A 95 15.24 5.71 3.34
N SER A 96 16.22 6.51 3.77
CA SER A 96 17.53 6.64 3.13
C SER A 96 18.28 5.30 3.03
N ALA A 97 18.18 4.47 4.06
CA ALA A 97 18.79 3.13 4.07
C ALA A 97 18.14 2.18 3.06
N LEU A 98 16.82 2.25 2.91
CA LEU A 98 16.07 1.44 1.94
C LEU A 98 16.40 1.87 0.51
N GLU A 99 16.43 3.18 0.26
CA GLU A 99 16.80 3.73 -1.04
C GLU A 99 18.23 3.34 -1.44
N SER A 100 19.16 3.38 -0.48
CA SER A 100 20.53 2.89 -0.67
C SER A 100 20.60 1.39 -0.94
N ALA A 101 19.64 0.61 -0.44
CA ALA A 101 19.50 -0.82 -0.72
C ALA A 101 18.78 -1.12 -2.06
N GLY A 102 18.42 -0.09 -2.83
CA GLY A 102 17.82 -0.24 -4.16
C GLY A 102 16.29 -0.13 -4.19
N TRP A 103 15.65 0.25 -3.09
CA TRP A 103 14.22 0.55 -3.09
C TRP A 103 13.98 1.93 -3.72
N ARG A 104 12.89 2.07 -4.49
CA ARG A 104 12.46 3.34 -5.06
C ARG A 104 11.26 3.87 -4.28
N LYS A 105 11.41 5.07 -3.70
CA LYS A 105 10.31 5.76 -3.04
C LYS A 105 9.32 6.32 -4.10
N ILE A 106 8.04 5.95 -3.98
CA ILE A 106 6.96 6.42 -4.87
C ILE A 106 5.88 7.23 -4.14
N HIS A 107 5.88 7.15 -2.81
CA HIS A 107 5.07 7.96 -1.90
C HIS A 107 5.83 8.10 -0.58
N ASP A 108 5.47 9.06 0.28
CA ASP A 108 6.12 9.23 1.59
C ASP A 108 6.09 7.98 2.47
N ASN A 109 5.06 7.16 2.29
CA ASN A 109 4.86 5.91 3.01
C ASN A 109 5.05 4.66 2.16
N VAL A 110 5.35 4.77 0.86
CA VAL A 110 5.41 3.61 -0.05
C VAL A 110 6.71 3.61 -0.84
N LEU A 111 7.41 2.48 -0.75
CA LEU A 111 8.57 2.17 -1.57
C LEU A 111 8.32 0.89 -2.37
N ILE A 112 8.95 0.78 -3.52
CA ILE A 112 8.92 -0.43 -4.34
C ILE A 112 10.32 -0.95 -4.61
N GLY A 113 10.47 -2.28 -4.62
CA GLY A 113 11.71 -2.99 -4.89
C GLY A 113 11.60 -3.81 -6.16
N GLY A 114 12.72 -3.97 -6.87
CA GLY A 114 12.81 -4.91 -7.98
C GLY A 114 12.67 -6.35 -7.46
N ALA A 115 11.78 -7.11 -8.07
CA ALA A 115 11.63 -8.55 -7.83
C ALA A 115 12.87 -9.33 -8.28
#